data_AF-A0A954NBF1-F1
#
_entry.id   AF-A0A954NBF1-F1
#
_cell.length_a   1.000
_cell.length_b   1.000
_cell.length_c   1.000
_cell.angle_alpha   90.00
_cell.angle_beta   90.00
_cell.angle_gamma   90.00
#
_symmetry.space_group_name_H-M   'P 1'
#
loop_
_entity.id
_entity.type
_entity.pdbx_description
1 polymer ?
#
loop_
_entity_poly.entity_id
_entity_poly.type
_entity_poly.pdbx_seq_one_letter_code
_entity_poly.pdbx_strand_id
1 'polypeptide(L)'
;MVEHVVLPRHWRFVLLRLCHTAGRHGASEESAFERLPAVPPRVTERLHEIVREQMLPAARAGETDRFGEAVFEYGVLAGECFATQQSGAFADSRVAELVRRIRGMGIRGVGQSSWGPTVFALAGATDEAERIVTKLRETYARDELDAIVTSPSQWGAHVNFDVESG
;
A
#
# COMPACT_ATOMS: atom_id res chain seq x y z
N MET A 1 -14.65 -17.18 3.45
CA MET A 1 -14.10 -17.78 2.23
C MET A 1 -12.90 -16.95 1.83
N VAL A 2 -11.71 -17.53 1.88
CA VAL A 2 -10.45 -16.90 1.46
C VAL A 2 -10.25 -17.25 0.00
N GLU A 3 -10.15 -16.25 -0.85
CA GLU A 3 -9.89 -16.44 -2.27
C GLU A 3 -8.47 -16.01 -2.61
N HIS A 4 -7.71 -16.90 -3.25
CA HIS A 4 -6.38 -16.58 -3.75
C HIS A 4 -6.50 -16.06 -5.18
N VAL A 5 -6.11 -14.80 -5.41
CA VAL A 5 -6.02 -14.21 -6.74
C VAL A 5 -4.56 -14.03 -7.11
N VAL A 6 -4.15 -14.64 -8.22
CA VAL A 6 -2.81 -14.46 -8.78
C VAL A 6 -2.76 -13.10 -9.48
N LEU A 7 -1.91 -12.20 -8.98
CA LEU A 7 -1.68 -10.92 -9.64
C LEU A 7 -0.82 -11.09 -10.90
N PRO A 8 -1.05 -10.27 -11.95
CA PRO A 8 -0.26 -10.34 -13.17
C PRO A 8 1.23 -10.15 -12.92
N ARG A 9 2.05 -11.04 -13.50
CA ARG A 9 3.50 -11.08 -13.30
C ARG A 9 4.25 -9.86 -13.82
N HIS A 10 3.65 -9.11 -14.74
CA HIS A 10 4.24 -7.91 -15.32
C HIS A 10 4.09 -6.69 -14.40
N TRP A 11 3.13 -6.72 -13.47
CA TRP A 11 2.96 -5.65 -12.49
C TRP A 11 4.18 -5.49 -11.59
N ARG A 12 4.42 -4.25 -11.18
CA ARG A 12 5.51 -3.88 -10.28
C ARG A 12 4.97 -3.03 -9.15
N PHE A 13 5.52 -3.23 -7.97
CA PHE A 13 5.31 -2.35 -6.83
C PHE A 13 6.57 -1.53 -6.61
N VAL A 14 6.42 -0.22 -6.57
CA VAL A 14 7.46 0.72 -6.14
C VAL A 14 7.22 1.02 -4.68
N LEU A 15 8.11 0.55 -3.80
CA LEU A 15 8.09 0.81 -2.37
C LEU A 15 8.93 2.06 -2.10
N LEU A 16 8.33 3.03 -1.42
CA LEU A 16 8.87 4.37 -1.24
C LEU A 16 8.86 4.70 0.26
N ARG A 17 10.02 5.05 0.81
CA ARG A 17 10.16 5.39 2.22
C ARG A 17 10.86 6.74 2.36
N LEU A 18 10.15 7.71 2.92
CA LEU A 18 10.73 9.00 3.28
C LEU A 18 11.69 8.83 4.45
N CYS A 19 12.94 9.26 4.29
CA CYS A 19 13.92 9.23 5.36
C CYS A 19 13.50 10.20 6.49
N HIS A 20 13.91 9.85 7.71
CA HIS A 20 13.58 10.59 8.93
C HIS A 20 12.07 10.67 9.26
N THR A 21 11.25 9.82 8.64
CA THR A 21 9.88 9.57 9.10
C THR A 21 9.85 8.28 9.91
N ALA A 22 9.20 8.31 11.07
CA ALA A 22 9.03 7.15 11.92
C ALA A 22 7.54 6.76 11.92
N GLY A 23 7.24 5.56 11.45
CA GLY A 23 5.96 4.91 11.73
C GLY A 23 5.91 4.50 13.20
N ARG A 24 4.71 4.29 13.74
CA ARG A 24 4.58 3.78 15.11
C ARG A 24 4.70 2.26 15.05
N HIS A 25 5.40 1.69 16.02
CA HIS A 25 5.59 0.25 16.16
C HIS A 25 5.65 -0.16 17.64
N GLY A 26 5.35 -1.41 17.93
CA GLY A 26 5.44 -2.01 19.27
C GLY A 26 4.47 -1.37 20.28
N ALA A 27 4.92 -1.09 21.50
CA ALA A 27 4.04 -0.58 22.57
C ALA A 27 3.30 0.73 22.20
N SER A 28 3.90 1.56 21.34
CA SER A 28 3.28 2.79 20.86
C SER A 28 2.10 2.55 19.88
N GLU A 29 2.13 1.41 19.18
CA GLU A 29 1.09 0.94 18.28
C GLU A 29 -0.07 0.34 19.07
N GLU A 30 0.22 -0.56 20.01
CA GLU A 30 -0.77 -1.19 20.89
C GLU A 30 -1.61 -0.14 21.65
N SER A 31 -0.93 0.81 22.32
CA SER A 31 -1.63 1.86 23.07
C SER A 31 -2.49 2.78 22.17
N ALA A 32 -2.12 2.95 20.91
CA ALA A 32 -2.90 3.75 19.98
C ALA A 32 -4.10 2.95 19.46
N PHE A 33 -3.97 1.64 19.21
CA PHE A 33 -5.08 0.74 18.89
C PHE A 33 -6.14 0.71 19.98
N GLU A 34 -5.74 0.65 21.26
CA GLU A 34 -6.67 0.68 22.41
C GLU A 34 -7.51 1.96 22.48
N ARG A 35 -7.00 3.06 21.89
CA ARG A 35 -7.65 4.37 21.88
C ARG A 35 -8.46 4.65 20.62
N LEU A 36 -8.48 3.72 19.66
CA LEU A 36 -9.25 3.91 18.43
C LEU A 36 -10.75 3.77 18.71
N PRO A 37 -11.57 4.62 18.08
CA PRO A 37 -13.02 4.42 18.12
C PRO A 37 -13.38 3.12 17.40
N ALA A 38 -14.52 2.54 17.76
CA ALA A 38 -15.08 1.43 17.00
C ALA A 38 -15.32 1.85 15.55
N VAL A 39 -14.88 1.02 14.60
CA VAL A 39 -15.13 1.23 13.17
C VAL A 39 -16.62 1.09 12.90
N PRO A 40 -17.30 2.07 12.28
CA PRO A 40 -18.71 1.98 11.96
C PRO A 40 -19.00 0.79 11.02
N PRO A 41 -20.07 -0.01 11.23
CA PRO A 41 -20.37 -1.17 10.40
C PRO A 41 -20.44 -0.86 8.90
N ARG A 42 -20.99 0.31 8.54
CA ARG A 42 -21.07 0.79 7.14
C ARG A 42 -19.70 0.94 6.47
N VAL A 43 -18.65 1.28 7.24
CA VAL A 43 -17.29 1.38 6.71
C VAL A 43 -16.76 -0.01 6.39
N THR A 44 -16.98 -0.97 7.29
CA THR A 44 -16.62 -2.38 7.06
C THR A 44 -17.35 -2.96 5.85
N GLU A 45 -18.67 -2.72 5.73
CA GLU A 45 -19.47 -3.11 4.56
C GLU A 45 -18.89 -2.53 3.27
N ARG A 46 -18.59 -1.22 3.27
CA ARG A 46 -18.00 -0.55 2.10
C ARG A 46 -16.64 -1.12 1.72
N LEU A 47 -15.76 -1.40 2.69
CA LEU A 47 -14.47 -2.04 2.43
C LEU A 47 -14.64 -3.43 1.79
N HIS A 48 -15.62 -4.21 2.26
CA HIS A 48 -15.94 -5.50 1.64
C HIS A 48 -16.46 -5.37 0.21
N GLU A 49 -17.32 -4.38 -0.07
CA GLU A 49 -17.80 -4.09 -1.42
C GLU A 49 -16.66 -3.70 -2.37
N ILE A 50 -15.76 -2.80 -1.94
CA ILE A 50 -14.60 -2.39 -2.76
C ILE A 50 -13.77 -3.63 -3.14
N VAL A 51 -13.52 -4.53 -2.19
CA VAL A 51 -12.75 -5.75 -2.46
C VAL A 51 -13.48 -6.65 -3.47
N ARG A 52 -14.76 -6.95 -3.22
CA ARG A 52 -15.51 -7.93 -4.01
C ARG A 52 -15.89 -7.45 -5.40
N GLU A 53 -16.33 -6.20 -5.49
CA GLU A 53 -16.93 -5.66 -6.72
C GLU A 53 -15.91 -4.92 -7.59
N GLN A 54 -14.77 -4.49 -7.03
CA GLN A 54 -13.78 -3.70 -7.75
C GLN A 54 -12.41 -4.38 -7.80
N MET A 55 -11.83 -4.68 -6.63
CA MET A 55 -10.43 -5.14 -6.53
C MET A 55 -10.25 -6.54 -7.12
N LEU A 56 -11.04 -7.53 -6.68
CA LEU A 56 -10.90 -8.91 -7.15
C LEU A 56 -11.19 -9.06 -8.66
N PRO A 57 -12.26 -8.45 -9.23
CA PRO A 57 -12.51 -8.51 -10.67
C PRO A 57 -11.39 -7.86 -11.49
N ALA A 58 -10.90 -6.67 -11.09
CA ALA A 58 -9.83 -5.98 -11.81
C ALA A 58 -8.51 -6.74 -11.76
N ALA A 59 -8.18 -7.36 -10.62
CA ALA A 59 -7.01 -8.22 -10.49
C ALA A 59 -7.07 -9.42 -11.46
N ARG A 60 -8.24 -10.05 -11.58
CA ARG A 60 -8.48 -11.18 -12.48
C ARG A 60 -8.41 -10.80 -13.95
N ALA A 61 -8.93 -9.63 -14.28
CA ALA A 61 -8.87 -9.07 -15.63
C ALA A 61 -7.48 -8.51 -16.00
N GLY A 62 -6.58 -8.38 -15.02
CA GLY A 62 -5.26 -7.78 -15.22
C GLY A 62 -5.30 -6.27 -15.49
N GLU A 63 -6.36 -5.60 -15.04
CA GLU A 63 -6.60 -4.18 -15.26
C GLU A 63 -5.92 -3.35 -14.17
N THR A 64 -4.65 -3.00 -14.39
CA THR A 64 -3.81 -2.30 -13.42
C THR A 64 -4.47 -1.04 -12.83
N ASP A 65 -5.04 -0.19 -13.67
CA ASP A 65 -5.62 1.08 -13.23
C ASP A 65 -6.88 0.90 -12.40
N ARG A 66 -7.77 -0.02 -12.80
CA ARG A 66 -9.00 -0.32 -12.06
C ARG A 66 -8.69 -0.97 -10.72
N PHE A 67 -7.74 -1.90 -10.70
CA PHE A 67 -7.26 -2.50 -9.46
C PHE A 67 -6.61 -1.45 -8.57
N GLY A 68 -5.75 -0.60 -9.14
CA GLY A 68 -5.06 0.45 -8.43
C GLY A 68 -6.01 1.46 -7.79
N GLU A 69 -7.03 1.91 -8.52
CA GLU A 69 -8.02 2.83 -7.96
C GLU A 69 -8.80 2.21 -6.80
N ALA A 70 -9.20 0.94 -6.92
CA ALA A 70 -9.85 0.22 -5.82
C ALA A 70 -8.95 0.08 -4.58
N VAL A 71 -7.65 -0.18 -4.78
CA VAL A 71 -6.66 -0.22 -3.69
C VAL A 71 -6.49 1.15 -3.02
N PHE A 72 -6.47 2.23 -3.80
CA PHE A 72 -6.39 3.58 -3.25
C PHE A 72 -7.65 3.94 -2.45
N GLU A 73 -8.84 3.69 -2.99
CA GLU A 73 -10.13 3.94 -2.31
C GLU A 73 -10.19 3.16 -0.99
N TYR A 74 -9.83 1.87 -1.03
CA TYR A 74 -9.77 1.02 0.16
C TYR A 74 -8.77 1.59 1.19
N GLY A 75 -7.57 1.96 0.75
CA GLY A 75 -6.51 2.48 1.61
C GLY A 75 -6.89 3.79 2.29
N VAL A 76 -7.54 4.71 1.58
CA VAL A 76 -8.02 5.98 2.14
C VAL A 76 -9.09 5.71 3.20
N LEU A 77 -10.11 4.92 2.87
CA LEU A 77 -11.21 4.62 3.79
C LEU A 77 -10.73 3.86 5.03
N ALA A 78 -9.84 2.89 4.86
CA ALA A 78 -9.22 2.18 5.98
C ALA A 78 -8.36 3.11 6.84
N GLY A 79 -7.60 4.02 6.20
CA GLY A 79 -6.80 5.02 6.88
C GLY A 79 -7.63 6.00 7.71
N GLU A 80 -8.79 6.45 7.22
CA GLU A 80 -9.67 7.37 7.94
C GLU A 80 -10.13 6.83 9.30
N CYS A 81 -10.23 5.51 9.47
CA CYS A 81 -10.50 4.87 10.76
C CYS A 81 -9.43 5.18 11.82
N PHE A 82 -8.21 5.51 11.39
CA PHE A 82 -7.07 5.86 12.23
C PHE A 82 -6.87 7.38 12.36
N ALA A 83 -7.75 8.21 11.78
CA ALA A 83 -7.58 9.67 11.72
C ALA A 83 -7.44 10.35 13.09
N THR A 84 -7.89 9.73 14.20
CA THR A 84 -7.66 10.27 15.55
C THR A 84 -6.22 10.10 16.04
N GLN A 85 -5.44 9.24 15.37
CA GLN A 85 -4.04 8.91 15.68
C GLN A 85 -3.06 9.32 14.57
N GLN A 86 -3.55 9.86 13.45
CA GLN A 86 -2.75 10.27 12.28
C GLN A 86 -3.31 11.53 11.62
N SER A 87 -2.63 12.05 10.59
CA SER A 87 -3.04 13.29 9.89
C SER A 87 -4.08 13.02 8.80
N GLY A 88 -5.22 12.40 9.15
CA GLY A 88 -6.28 12.02 8.20
C GLY A 88 -6.20 10.55 7.79
N ALA A 89 -6.10 10.27 6.48
CA ALA A 89 -6.02 8.89 5.95
C ALA A 89 -4.58 8.33 5.90
N PHE A 90 -3.57 9.18 6.12
CA PHE A 90 -2.16 8.83 6.06
C PHE A 90 -1.44 9.20 7.35
N ALA A 91 -0.26 8.60 7.57
CA ALA A 91 0.54 8.78 8.78
C ALA A 91 0.83 10.26 9.07
N ASP A 92 1.29 10.99 8.04
CA ASP A 92 1.60 12.42 8.14
C ASP A 92 1.37 13.17 6.82
N SER A 93 1.56 14.50 6.84
CA SER A 93 1.37 15.38 5.69
C SER A 93 2.38 15.16 4.57
N ARG A 94 3.60 14.71 4.86
CA ARG A 94 4.64 14.42 3.86
C ARG A 94 4.28 13.15 3.09
N VAL A 95 3.78 12.12 3.77
CA VAL A 95 3.23 10.90 3.16
C VAL A 95 2.03 11.25 2.28
N ALA A 96 1.09 12.06 2.77
CA ALA A 96 -0.05 12.50 1.98
C ALA A 96 0.35 13.31 0.73
N GLU A 97 1.39 14.15 0.81
CA GLU A 97 1.94 14.85 -0.34
C GLU A 97 2.58 13.89 -1.35
N LEU A 98 3.39 12.92 -0.88
CA LEU A 98 3.99 11.91 -1.75
C LEU A 98 2.92 11.12 -2.51
N VAL A 99 1.86 10.69 -1.82
CA VAL A 99 0.72 9.99 -2.44
C VAL A 99 0.05 10.86 -3.51
N ARG A 100 -0.23 12.13 -3.21
CA ARG A 100 -0.82 13.07 -4.19
C ARG A 100 0.09 13.27 -5.40
N ARG A 101 1.40 13.40 -5.18
CA ARG A 101 2.39 13.60 -6.24
C ARG A 101 2.43 12.40 -7.19
N ILE A 102 2.47 11.18 -6.65
CA ILE A 102 2.48 9.94 -7.45
C ILE A 102 1.17 9.81 -8.25
N ARG A 103 0.01 10.08 -7.63
CA ARG A 103 -1.27 10.11 -8.35
C ARG A 103 -1.31 11.18 -9.45
N GLY A 104 -0.66 12.32 -9.22
CA GLY A 104 -0.46 13.37 -10.23
C GLY A 104 0.37 12.94 -11.44
N MET A 105 1.16 11.87 -11.34
CA MET A 105 1.88 11.25 -12.47
C MET A 105 1.00 10.31 -13.29
N GLY A 106 -0.28 10.14 -12.94
CA GLY A 106 -1.23 9.24 -13.61
C GLY A 106 -1.34 7.86 -12.97
N ILE A 107 -0.57 7.57 -11.90
CA ILE A 107 -0.59 6.27 -11.23
C ILE A 107 -1.82 6.15 -10.33
N ARG A 108 -2.69 5.19 -10.61
CA ARG A 108 -3.95 4.99 -9.86
C ARG A 108 -3.75 4.22 -8.57
N GLY A 109 -2.94 3.16 -8.61
CA GLY A 109 -2.65 2.34 -7.44
C GLY A 109 -1.58 2.96 -6.58
N VAL A 110 -1.97 3.70 -5.56
CA VAL A 110 -1.05 4.25 -4.56
C VAL A 110 -1.65 4.01 -3.18
N GLY A 111 -0.84 3.71 -2.19
CA GLY A 111 -1.32 3.54 -0.82
C GLY A 111 -0.19 3.55 0.19
N GLN A 112 -0.57 3.51 1.46
CA GLN A 112 0.35 3.34 2.58
C GLN A 112 0.26 1.88 3.06
N SER A 113 1.41 1.27 3.38
CA SER A 113 1.42 -0.01 4.09
C SER A 113 1.39 0.24 5.60
N SER A 114 0.50 -0.45 6.32
CA SER A 114 0.37 -0.36 7.78
C SER A 114 0.21 1.09 8.27
N TRP A 115 0.75 1.44 9.44
CA TRP A 115 0.80 2.83 9.94
C TRP A 115 1.93 3.66 9.33
N GLY A 116 2.44 3.25 8.17
CA GLY A 116 3.49 3.96 7.45
C GLY A 116 4.89 3.77 8.05
N PRO A 117 5.88 4.51 7.53
CA PRO A 117 5.74 5.58 6.54
C PRO A 117 5.82 5.09 5.09
N THR A 118 5.95 3.77 4.87
CA THR A 118 6.15 3.22 3.53
C THR A 118 4.91 3.42 2.66
N VAL A 119 5.10 4.14 1.56
CA VAL A 119 4.15 4.28 0.46
C VAL A 119 4.46 3.23 -0.59
N PHE A 120 3.44 2.63 -1.18
CA PHE A 120 3.59 1.79 -2.37
C PHE A 120 2.89 2.44 -3.56
N ALA A 121 3.44 2.24 -4.75
CA ALA A 121 2.81 2.58 -6.02
C ALA A 121 2.78 1.34 -6.93
N LEU A 122 1.63 1.02 -7.49
CA LEU A 122 1.43 -0.05 -8.45
C LEU A 122 1.67 0.49 -9.86
N ALA A 123 2.61 -0.14 -10.57
CA ALA A 123 2.90 0.10 -11.96
C ALA A 123 2.51 -1.13 -12.78
N GLY A 124 1.97 -0.91 -13.98
CA GLY A 124 1.58 -1.98 -14.88
C GLY A 124 2.78 -2.77 -15.42
N ALA A 125 3.95 -2.12 -15.53
CA ALA A 125 5.16 -2.72 -16.07
C ALA A 125 6.44 -2.12 -15.45
N THR A 126 7.59 -2.72 -15.75
CA THR A 126 8.91 -2.29 -15.25
C THR A 126 9.26 -0.87 -15.67
N ASP A 127 9.02 -0.49 -16.93
CA ASP A 127 9.30 0.84 -17.45
C ASP A 127 8.49 1.93 -16.73
N GLU A 128 7.23 1.66 -16.40
CA GLU A 128 6.41 2.55 -15.61
C GLU A 128 6.93 2.72 -14.17
N ALA A 129 7.34 1.61 -13.54
CA ALA A 129 7.96 1.65 -12.22
C ALA A 129 9.25 2.50 -12.22
N GLU A 130 10.09 2.36 -13.24
CA GLU A 130 11.32 3.14 -13.42
C GLU A 130 11.02 4.62 -13.68
N ARG A 131 9.96 4.94 -14.43
CA ARG A 131 9.50 6.32 -14.64
C ARG A 131 9.07 6.97 -13.33
N ILE A 132 8.35 6.26 -12.45
CA ILE A 132 7.97 6.76 -11.12
C ILE A 132 9.23 7.11 -10.32
N VAL A 133 10.18 6.17 -10.23
CA VAL A 133 11.43 6.37 -9.46
C VAL A 133 12.23 7.54 -10.02
N THR A 134 12.36 7.64 -11.35
CA THR A 134 13.09 8.73 -12.01
C THR A 134 12.45 10.07 -11.70
N LYS A 135 11.12 10.18 -11.82
CA LYS A 135 10.41 11.43 -11.57
C LYS A 135 10.49 11.88 -10.11
N LEU A 136 10.45 10.93 -9.17
CA LEU A 136 10.61 11.24 -7.75
C LEU A 136 12.03 11.71 -7.42
N ARG A 137 13.06 11.17 -8.08
CA ARG A 137 14.46 11.61 -7.92
C ARG A 137 14.75 13.01 -8.46
N GLU A 138 13.87 13.59 -9.28
CA GLU A 138 13.94 15.01 -9.65
C GLU A 138 13.51 15.93 -8.49
N THR A 139 12.75 15.40 -7.53
CA THR A 139 12.21 16.16 -6.39
C THR A 139 12.91 15.85 -5.08
N TYR A 140 13.29 14.59 -4.85
CA TYR A 140 13.87 14.11 -3.61
C TYR A 140 15.30 13.62 -3.83
N ALA A 141 16.20 14.00 -2.93
CA ALA A 141 17.56 13.47 -2.92
C ALA A 141 17.58 11.98 -2.49
N ARG A 142 18.67 11.28 -2.79
CA ARG A 142 18.80 9.83 -2.49
C ARG A 142 18.75 9.51 -1.00
N ASP A 143 19.17 10.44 -0.15
CA ASP A 143 19.13 10.36 1.29
C ASP A 143 17.79 10.83 1.89
N GLU A 144 16.89 11.38 1.08
CA GLU A 144 15.55 11.81 1.52
C GLU A 144 14.46 10.78 1.21
N LEU A 145 14.64 9.97 0.16
CA LEU A 145 13.66 8.99 -0.29
C LEU A 145 14.33 7.72 -0.79
N ASP A 146 14.13 6.63 -0.05
CA ASP A 146 14.46 5.29 -0.51
C ASP A 146 13.37 4.76 -1.44
N ALA A 147 13.79 4.15 -2.56
CA ALA A 147 12.88 3.57 -3.54
C ALA A 147 13.34 2.16 -3.97
N ILE A 148 12.44 1.18 -3.90
CA ILE A 148 12.67 -0.21 -4.29
C ILE A 148 11.59 -0.64 -5.27
N VAL A 149 11.97 -1.18 -6.42
CA VAL A 149 11.04 -1.80 -7.37
C VAL A 149 11.03 -3.31 -7.13
N THR A 150 9.84 -3.89 -6.94
CA THR A 150 9.68 -5.33 -6.71
C THR A 150 8.49 -5.88 -7.48
N SER A 151 8.45 -7.21 -7.64
CA SER A 151 7.32 -7.93 -8.23
C SER A 151 6.39 -8.49 -7.15
N PRO A 152 5.09 -8.64 -7.42
CA PRO A 152 4.19 -9.35 -6.51
C PRO A 152 4.69 -10.77 -6.28
N SER A 153 4.73 -11.19 -5.00
CA SER A 153 5.04 -12.58 -4.69
C SER A 153 4.02 -13.50 -5.35
N GLN A 154 4.51 -14.56 -6.00
CA GLN A 154 3.68 -15.60 -6.60
C GLN A 154 3.41 -16.74 -5.62
N TRP A 155 3.99 -16.65 -4.43
CA TRP A 155 3.97 -17.68 -3.40
C TRP A 155 3.60 -17.04 -2.07
N GLY A 156 2.70 -17.68 -1.32
CA GLY A 156 2.41 -17.31 0.06
C GLY A 156 3.58 -17.60 1.00
N ALA A 157 3.34 -17.61 2.30
CA ALA A 157 4.37 -17.99 3.27
C ALA A 157 4.90 -19.41 2.99
N HIS A 158 6.22 -19.55 2.93
CA HIS A 158 6.90 -20.85 2.94
C HIS A 158 7.35 -21.16 4.37
N VAL A 159 6.90 -22.27 4.93
CA VAL A 159 7.44 -22.84 6.16
C VAL A 159 8.34 -24.00 5.76
N ASN A 160 9.66 -23.82 5.90
CA ASN A 160 10.61 -24.91 5.73
C ASN A 160 10.75 -25.62 7.08
N PHE A 161 10.47 -26.91 7.11
CA PHE A 161 10.82 -27.76 8.24
C PHE A 161 12.18 -28.39 7.93
N ASP A 162 13.21 -27.95 8.65
CA ASP A 162 14.47 -28.67 8.65
C ASP A 162 14.25 -30.00 9.37
N VAL A 163 14.27 -31.09 8.62
CA VAL A 163 14.28 -32.44 9.19
C VAL A 163 15.73 -32.73 9.58
N GLU A 164 16.06 -32.55 10.85
CA GLU A 164 17.29 -33.09 11.41
C GLU A 164 17.30 -34.61 11.18
N SER A 165 18.21 -35.05 10.30
CA SER A 165 18.45 -36.46 10.04
C SER A 165 19.31 -37.00 11.18
N GLY A 166 18.73 -37.91 11.99
CA GLY A 166 19.44 -38.65 13.03
C GLY A 166 20.29 -39.80 12.49
#